data_AF-A0A4U9UX72-F1
#
_entry.id   AF-A0A4U9UX72-F1
#
_cell.length_a   1.000
_cell.length_b   1.000
_cell.length_c   1.000
_cell.angle_alpha   90.00
_cell.angle_beta   90.00
_cell.angle_gamma   90.00
#
_symmetry.space_group_name_H-M   'P 1'
#
loop_
_entity.id
_entity.type
_entity.pdbx_description
1 polymer ?
#
loop_
_entity_poly.entity_id
_entity_poly.type
_entity_poly.pdbx_seq_one_letter_code
_entity_poly.pdbx_strand_id
1 'polypeptide(L)'
;MTLISLVYQRCGPKTGWRLAPANGYLTAEERKIAPQLSKIMNALAEQLGNGERHIEELLAQTAEKLRAAGFTPDELFIRDADTLQPLGVESRRAVVLMAAWLGKARLIDNQQVDLTQ
;
A
#
# COMPACT_ATOMS: atom_id res chain seq x y z
N MET A 1 7.59 -8.10 12.51
CA MET A 1 6.58 -9.03 11.97
C MET A 1 5.82 -8.25 10.91
N THR A 2 6.19 -8.39 9.65
CA THR A 2 5.75 -7.49 8.57
C THR A 2 4.35 -7.90 8.13
N LEU A 3 3.34 -7.17 8.61
CA LEU A 3 1.93 -7.40 8.29
C LEU A 3 1.66 -6.97 6.85
N ILE A 4 1.85 -7.87 5.89
CA ILE A 4 1.08 -7.79 4.65
C ILE A 4 -0.33 -8.20 5.05
N SER A 5 -1.22 -7.22 5.13
CA SER A 5 -2.55 -7.42 5.72
C SER A 5 -3.39 -8.41 4.90
N LEU A 6 -3.30 -8.39 3.56
CA LEU A 6 -3.97 -9.36 2.69
C LEU A 6 -3.20 -9.66 1.40
N VAL A 7 -3.26 -10.92 0.95
CA VAL A 7 -2.74 -11.39 -0.35
C VAL A 7 -3.90 -11.97 -1.17
N TYR A 8 -4.11 -11.44 -2.37
CA TYR A 8 -5.09 -11.94 -3.33
C TYR A 8 -4.42 -12.53 -4.56
N GLN A 9 -4.97 -13.59 -5.14
CA GLN A 9 -4.54 -14.09 -6.45
C GLN A 9 -5.70 -14.04 -7.44
N ARG A 10 -5.36 -13.76 -8.70
CA ARG A 10 -6.32 -13.86 -9.81
C ARG A 10 -6.59 -15.32 -10.15
N CYS A 11 -7.79 -15.82 -9.85
CA CYS A 11 -8.26 -17.14 -10.29
C CYS A 11 -8.93 -17.01 -11.66
N GLY A 12 -8.13 -17.04 -12.73
CA GLY A 12 -8.60 -17.13 -14.12
C GLY A 12 -9.57 -16.01 -14.58
N PRO A 13 -10.10 -16.10 -15.82
CA PRO A 13 -11.01 -15.10 -16.37
C PRO A 13 -12.47 -15.22 -15.88
N LYS A 14 -12.85 -16.34 -15.24
CA LYS A 14 -14.26 -16.67 -14.92
C LYS A 14 -14.60 -16.83 -13.44
N THR A 15 -13.62 -16.98 -12.55
CA THR A 15 -13.87 -17.38 -11.14
C THR A 15 -13.60 -16.29 -10.09
N GLY A 16 -13.31 -15.06 -10.52
CA GLY A 16 -13.14 -13.92 -9.61
C GLY A 16 -11.87 -14.02 -8.75
N TRP A 17 -11.82 -13.22 -7.69
CA TRP A 17 -10.73 -13.18 -6.73
C TRP A 17 -10.92 -14.25 -5.65
N ARG A 18 -9.83 -14.87 -5.17
CA ARG A 18 -9.87 -15.78 -4.02
C ARG A 18 -8.98 -15.25 -2.90
N LEU A 19 -9.56 -15.10 -1.71
CA LEU A 19 -8.83 -14.91 -0.46
C LEU A 19 -8.03 -16.16 -0.17
N ALA A 20 -6.74 -16.02 0.10
CA ALA A 20 -5.90 -17.17 0.42
C ALA A 20 -4.87 -16.82 1.50
N PRO A 21 -4.49 -17.78 2.36
CA PRO A 21 -3.55 -17.53 3.44
C PRO A 21 -2.21 -17.04 2.88
N ALA A 22 -1.71 -15.94 3.48
CA ALA A 22 -0.72 -15.01 2.95
C ALA A 22 0.64 -15.58 2.50
N ASN A 23 0.94 -16.85 2.77
CA ASN A 23 2.27 -17.44 2.58
C ASN A 23 2.39 -18.48 1.45
N GLY A 24 1.29 -18.86 0.80
CA GLY A 24 1.30 -19.96 -0.18
C GLY A 24 1.70 -19.60 -1.62
N TYR A 25 1.63 -18.31 -2.01
CA TYR A 25 1.64 -17.93 -3.43
C TYR A 25 2.85 -17.11 -3.88
N LEU A 26 3.62 -16.56 -2.93
CA LEU A 26 4.86 -15.89 -3.25
C LEU A 26 5.95 -16.93 -3.43
N THR A 27 6.69 -16.84 -4.53
CA THR A 27 7.95 -17.57 -4.72
C THR A 27 8.97 -17.18 -3.65
N ALA A 28 10.04 -17.97 -3.49
CA ALA A 28 11.10 -17.64 -2.54
C ALA A 28 11.72 -16.25 -2.80
N GLU A 29 11.82 -15.83 -4.06
CA GLU A 29 12.32 -14.50 -4.42
C GLU A 29 11.30 -13.40 -4.13
N GLU A 30 10.03 -13.60 -4.48
CA GLU A 30 8.97 -12.63 -4.19
C GLU A 30 8.79 -12.41 -2.67
N ARG A 31 8.99 -13.45 -1.85
CA ARG A 31 8.99 -13.32 -0.38
C ARG A 31 10.10 -12.41 0.16
N LYS A 32 11.23 -12.29 -0.54
CA LYS A 32 12.31 -11.36 -0.17
C LYS A 32 11.95 -9.91 -0.55
N ILE A 33 11.17 -9.74 -1.61
CA ILE A 33 10.73 -8.43 -2.13
C ILE A 33 9.54 -7.91 -1.34
N ALA A 34 8.60 -8.77 -0.95
CA ALA A 34 7.34 -8.39 -0.31
C ALA A 34 7.47 -7.43 0.91
N PRO A 35 8.48 -7.55 1.80
CA PRO A 35 8.69 -6.57 2.88
C PRO A 35 8.99 -5.14 2.41
N GLN A 36 9.42 -4.93 1.17
CA GLN A 36 9.64 -3.60 0.60
C GLN A 36 8.36 -2.80 0.46
N LEU A 37 7.20 -3.45 0.28
CA LEU A 37 5.90 -2.78 0.24
C LEU A 37 5.66 -1.98 1.53
N SER A 38 5.80 -2.65 2.67
CA SER A 38 5.65 -2.03 3.99
C SER A 38 6.70 -0.94 4.23
N LYS A 39 7.95 -1.13 3.79
CA LYS A 39 8.99 -0.09 3.89
C LYS A 39 8.63 1.18 3.10
N ILE A 40 8.16 1.02 1.87
CA ILE A 40 7.76 2.14 1.01
C ILE A 40 6.54 2.86 1.61
N MET A 41 5.56 2.10 2.11
CA MET A 41 4.38 2.66 2.78
C MET A 41 4.76 3.44 4.05
N ASN A 42 5.68 2.92 4.86
CA ASN A 42 6.14 3.61 6.07
C ASN A 42 6.90 4.90 5.74
N ALA A 43 7.70 4.92 4.68
CA ALA A 43 8.38 6.13 4.23
C ALA A 43 7.38 7.21 3.77
N LEU A 44 6.30 6.81 3.08
CA LEU A 44 5.21 7.71 2.71
C LEU A 44 4.47 8.24 3.96
N ALA A 45 4.19 7.36 4.93
CA ALA A 45 3.57 7.74 6.19
C ALA A 45 4.42 8.76 6.98
N GLU A 46 5.74 8.59 7.00
CA GLU A 46 6.67 9.52 7.63
C GLU A 46 6.64 10.90 6.96
N GLN A 47 6.63 10.95 5.61
CA GLN A 47 6.50 12.22 4.88
C GLN A 47 5.19 12.95 5.21
N LEU A 48 4.08 12.22 5.28
CA LEU A 48 2.79 12.77 5.69
C LEU A 48 2.80 13.28 7.13
N GLY A 49 3.41 12.53 8.06
CA GLY A 49 3.57 12.93 9.46
C GLY A 49 4.41 14.20 9.62
N ASN A 50 5.40 14.41 8.74
CA ASN A 50 6.26 15.60 8.71
C ASN A 50 5.59 16.84 8.09
N GLY A 51 4.29 16.78 7.78
CA GLY A 51 3.55 17.92 7.25
C GLY A 51 3.50 18.01 5.73
N GLU A 52 4.00 17.02 4.98
CA GLU A 52 3.84 17.01 3.52
C GLU A 52 2.36 16.84 3.15
N ARG A 53 1.88 17.64 2.19
CA ARG A 53 0.48 17.68 1.77
C ARG A 53 0.31 17.66 0.25
N HIS A 54 1.38 17.61 -0.54
CA HIS A 54 1.31 17.40 -2.00
C HIS A 54 0.99 15.93 -2.32
N ILE A 55 -0.27 15.54 -2.09
CA ILE A 55 -0.73 14.14 -2.14
C ILE A 55 -0.48 13.50 -3.50
N GLU A 56 -0.76 14.20 -4.59
CA GLU A 56 -0.57 13.66 -5.95
C GLU A 56 0.91 13.35 -6.23
N GLU A 57 1.82 14.24 -5.83
CA GLU A 57 3.26 14.05 -5.99
C GLU A 57 3.78 12.90 -5.13
N LEU A 58 3.33 12.83 -3.87
CA LEU A 58 3.64 11.73 -2.97
C LEU A 58 3.23 10.37 -3.54
N LEU A 59 2.02 10.29 -4.10
CA LEU A 59 1.51 9.07 -4.73
C LEU A 59 2.30 8.72 -5.99
N ALA A 60 2.64 9.70 -6.83
CA ALA A 60 3.46 9.48 -8.03
C ALA A 60 4.85 8.95 -7.67
N GLN A 61 5.53 9.56 -6.70
CA GLN A 61 6.84 9.13 -6.21
C GLN A 61 6.77 7.72 -5.59
N THR A 62 5.71 7.43 -4.83
CA THR A 62 5.48 6.12 -4.23
C THR A 62 5.27 5.05 -5.29
N ALA A 63 4.50 5.36 -6.34
CA ALA A 63 4.30 4.46 -7.47
C ALA A 63 5.62 4.15 -8.21
N GLU A 64 6.51 5.13 -8.38
CA GLU A 64 7.84 4.90 -8.95
C GLU A 64 8.72 4.03 -8.05
N LYS A 65 8.73 4.28 -6.74
CA LYS A 65 9.47 3.44 -5.77
C LYS A 65 9.00 1.98 -5.80
N LEU A 66 7.69 1.76 -5.94
CA LEU A 66 7.10 0.43 -6.08
C LEU A 66 7.55 -0.25 -7.38
N ARG A 67 7.50 0.47 -8.52
CA ARG A 67 8.00 -0.03 -9.81
C ARG A 67 9.48 -0.41 -9.73
N ALA A 68 10.31 0.45 -9.14
CA ALA A 68 11.74 0.19 -8.97
C ALA A 68 12.04 -1.02 -8.06
N ALA A 69 11.17 -1.28 -7.08
CA ALA A 69 11.27 -2.45 -6.20
C ALA A 69 10.70 -3.75 -6.81
N GLY A 70 10.19 -3.71 -8.05
CA GLY A 70 9.67 -4.88 -8.76
C GLY A 70 8.17 -5.13 -8.58
N PHE A 71 7.43 -4.17 -8.03
CA PHE A 71 5.97 -4.23 -7.96
C PHE A 71 5.32 -3.56 -9.17
N THR A 72 4.09 -3.94 -9.46
CA THR A 72 3.19 -3.18 -10.35
C THR A 72 2.14 -2.48 -9.49
N PRO A 73 2.20 -1.14 -9.32
CA PRO A 73 1.19 -0.39 -8.58
C PRO A 73 -0.21 -0.62 -9.16
N ASP A 74 -1.21 -0.71 -8.28
CA ASP A 74 -2.62 -0.89 -8.66
C ASP A 74 -3.45 0.30 -8.19
N GLU A 75 -3.76 0.35 -6.90
CA GLU A 75 -4.52 1.43 -6.28
C GLU A 75 -3.75 1.98 -5.08
N LEU A 76 -3.48 3.28 -5.10
CA LEU A 76 -2.80 3.99 -4.03
C LEU A 76 -3.67 5.18 -3.61
N PHE A 77 -4.02 5.25 -2.33
CA PHE A 77 -4.82 6.35 -1.80
C PHE A 77 -4.25 6.86 -0.48
N ILE A 78 -4.40 8.15 -0.26
CA ILE A 78 -4.25 8.78 1.05
C ILE A 78 -5.59 9.43 1.37
N ARG A 79 -6.19 9.02 2.48
CA ARG A 79 -7.52 9.46 2.91
C ARG A 79 -7.50 9.85 4.37
N ASP A 80 -8.52 10.58 4.78
CA ASP A 80 -8.81 10.78 6.19
C ASP A 80 -9.15 9.44 6.86
N ALA A 81 -8.54 9.15 8.01
CA ALA A 81 -8.65 7.85 8.66
C ALA A 81 -10.06 7.57 9.21
N ASP A 82 -10.84 8.61 9.50
CA ASP A 82 -12.17 8.50 10.10
C ASP A 82 -13.28 8.46 9.05
N THR A 83 -13.11 9.20 7.94
CA THR A 83 -14.17 9.38 6.94
C THR A 83 -13.89 8.69 5.60
N LEU A 84 -12.64 8.27 5.36
CA LEU A 84 -12.15 7.76 4.06
C LEU A 84 -12.33 8.75 2.89
N GLN A 85 -12.57 10.02 3.19
CA GLN A 85 -12.66 11.11 2.22
C GLN A 85 -11.27 11.67 1.89
N PRO A 86 -11.12 12.51 0.85
CA PRO A 86 -9.89 13.28 0.66
C PRO A 86 -9.49 14.01 1.96
N LEU A 87 -8.20 14.12 2.22
CA LEU A 87 -7.70 14.86 3.39
C LEU A 87 -8.17 16.32 3.33
N GLY A 88 -8.71 16.80 4.43
CA GLY A 88 -9.08 18.20 4.63
C GLY A 88 -8.14 18.90 5.61
N VAL A 89 -8.33 20.21 5.77
CA VAL A 89 -7.57 21.01 6.77
C VAL A 89 -7.85 20.58 8.21
N GLU A 90 -9.03 20.00 8.47
CA GLU A 90 -9.43 19.49 9.78
C GLU A 90 -8.99 18.04 10.03
N SER A 91 -8.38 17.38 9.04
CA SER A 91 -7.97 15.98 9.16
C SER A 91 -6.83 15.86 10.17
N ARG A 92 -7.09 15.15 11.27
CA ARG A 92 -6.10 14.88 12.33
C ARG A 92 -5.36 13.57 12.12
N ARG A 93 -5.93 12.67 11.32
CA ARG A 93 -5.36 11.36 11.03
C ARG A 93 -5.56 11.01 9.57
N ALA A 94 -4.51 10.51 8.94
CA ALA A 94 -4.57 9.95 7.61
C ALA A 94 -4.50 8.42 7.65
N VAL A 95 -5.03 7.79 6.62
CA VAL A 95 -4.78 6.39 6.29
C VAL A 95 -4.21 6.31 4.89
N VAL A 96 -3.04 5.68 4.78
CA VAL A 96 -2.43 5.27 3.52
C VAL A 96 -2.99 3.90 3.17
N LEU A 97 -3.54 3.76 1.97
CA LEU A 97 -4.05 2.51 1.42
C LEU A 97 -3.22 2.16 0.19
N MET A 98 -2.62 0.98 0.19
CA MET A 98 -1.71 0.56 -0.86
C MET A 98 -2.09 -0.82 -1.39
N ALA A 99 -2.32 -0.91 -2.70
CA ALA A 99 -2.43 -2.16 -3.43
C ALA A 99 -1.39 -2.21 -4.54
N ALA A 100 -0.64 -3.31 -4.61
CA ALA A 100 0.35 -3.54 -5.66
C ALA A 100 0.48 -5.03 -5.99
N TRP A 101 0.76 -5.33 -7.25
CA TRP A 101 1.03 -6.69 -7.70
C TRP A 101 2.51 -7.03 -7.60
N LEU A 102 2.78 -8.24 -7.14
CA LEU A 102 4.08 -8.89 -7.18
C LEU A 102 3.90 -10.25 -7.88
N GLY A 103 4.30 -10.30 -9.15
CA GLY A 103 4.00 -11.43 -10.03
C GLY A 103 2.49 -11.66 -10.16
N LYS A 104 1.98 -12.78 -9.62
CA LYS A 104 0.55 -13.13 -9.63
C LYS A 104 -0.20 -12.76 -8.35
N ALA A 105 0.52 -12.29 -7.33
CA ALA A 105 -0.04 -11.93 -6.04
C ALA A 105 -0.32 -10.43 -5.99
N ARG A 106 -1.55 -10.05 -5.59
CA ARG A 106 -1.92 -8.69 -5.24
C ARG A 106 -1.76 -8.54 -3.73
N LEU A 107 -0.82 -7.70 -3.32
CA LEU A 107 -0.59 -7.36 -1.94
C LEU A 107 -1.36 -6.10 -1.60
N ILE A 108 -2.07 -6.12 -0.48
CA ILE A 108 -2.81 -4.97 0.04
C ILE A 108 -2.33 -4.71 1.46
N ASP A 109 -2.02 -3.45 1.73
CA ASP A 109 -1.63 -3.00 3.05
C ASP A 109 -2.18 -1.60 3.35
N ASN A 110 -2.21 -1.26 4.64
CA ASN A 110 -2.64 0.05 5.10
C ASN A 110 -1.83 0.52 6.30
N GLN A 111 -1.65 1.84 6.41
CA GLN A 111 -0.94 2.47 7.52
C GLN A 111 -1.66 3.74 7.94
N GLN A 112 -2.01 3.85 9.23
CA GLN A 112 -2.52 5.09 9.81
C GLN A 112 -1.38 6.03 10.19
N VAL A 113 -1.62 7.32 10.04
CA VAL A 113 -0.66 8.39 10.29
C VAL A 113 -1.34 9.46 11.12
N ASP A 114 -0.67 9.92 12.18
CA ASP A 114 -1.10 11.08 12.95
C ASP A 114 -0.61 12.36 12.25
N LEU A 115 -1.51 13.32 12.03
CA LEU A 115 -1.23 14.58 11.35
C LEU A 115 -1.14 15.77 12.32
N THR A 116 -1.22 15.54 13.63
CA THR A 116 -1.29 16.60 14.66
C THR A 116 0.06 17.16 15.11
N GLN A 117 1.15 16.87 14.39
CA GLN A 117 2.48 17.41 14.67
C GLN A 117 2.72 18.80 14.07
#